data_AF-A0A430BFI7-F1
#
_entry.id   AF-A0A430BFI7-F1
#
_cell.length_a   1.000
_cell.length_b   1.000
_cell.length_c   1.000
_cell.angle_alpha   90.00
_cell.angle_beta   90.00
_cell.angle_gamma   90.00
#
_symmetry.space_group_name_H-M   'P 1'
#
loop_
_entity.id
_entity.type
_entity.pdbx_description
1 polymer ?
#
loop_
_entity_poly.entity_id
_entity_poly.type
_entity_poly.pdbx_seq_one_letter_code
_entity_poly.pdbx_strand_id
1 'polypeptide(L)'
;MPRAVGDSLIATAFNRHLSGKPGSVCVALSFRDRQGGFCRSFSARHVAGMACRDNGGWQLRYGAPGTARHSGQRSAGGDAEAMRFVRTIIAGDVLDRAGEEVAQEKHWTR
;
A
#
# COMPACT_ATOMS: atom_id res chain seq x y z
N MET A 1 -13.98 10.45 -7.66
CA MET A 1 -13.79 10.97 -6.29
C MET A 1 -12.93 9.96 -5.53
N PRO A 2 -11.79 10.36 -4.93
CA PRO A 2 -11.02 9.47 -4.08
C PRO A 2 -11.87 9.02 -2.90
N ARG A 3 -11.86 7.71 -2.61
CA ARG A 3 -12.68 7.13 -1.54
C ARG A 3 -11.82 7.02 -0.29
N ALA A 4 -12.26 7.60 0.82
CA ALA A 4 -11.59 7.43 2.10
C ALA A 4 -11.50 5.93 2.43
N VAL A 5 -10.31 5.52 2.89
CA VAL A 5 -10.09 4.16 3.39
C VAL A 5 -10.79 3.97 4.75
N GLY A 6 -11.14 5.06 5.46
CA GLY A 6 -11.89 5.08 6.72
C GLY A 6 -11.22 4.27 7.84
N ASP A 7 -11.97 3.96 8.91
CA ASP A 7 -11.55 3.05 9.99
C ASP A 7 -11.59 1.58 9.53
N SER A 8 -10.87 1.28 8.45
CA SER A 8 -10.78 -0.07 7.91
C SER A 8 -9.50 -0.78 8.34
N LEU A 9 -9.50 -2.10 8.14
CA LEU A 9 -8.30 -2.94 8.31
C LEU A 9 -7.13 -2.46 7.44
N ILE A 10 -7.41 -1.83 6.30
CA ILE A 10 -6.39 -1.28 5.41
C ILE A 10 -5.74 -0.06 6.05
N ALA A 11 -6.53 0.89 6.59
CA ALA A 11 -5.96 2.05 7.29
C ALA A 11 -5.15 1.63 8.52
N THR A 12 -5.63 0.63 9.27
CA THR A 12 -4.88 0.06 10.41
C THR A 12 -3.55 -0.53 9.98
N ALA A 13 -3.55 -1.35 8.91
CA ALA A 13 -2.32 -1.94 8.37
C ALA A 13 -1.34 -0.86 7.89
N PHE A 14 -1.85 0.22 7.28
CA PHE A 14 -1.03 1.32 6.80
C PHE A 14 -0.41 2.16 7.93
N ASN A 15 -1.00 2.13 9.12
CA ASN A 15 -0.42 2.82 10.26
C ASN A 15 0.58 1.94 11.03
N ARG A 16 0.36 0.62 11.07
CA ARG A 16 1.10 -0.30 11.96
C ARG A 16 2.15 -1.17 11.27
N HIS A 17 1.94 -1.52 10.00
CA HIS A 17 2.78 -2.50 9.33
C HIS A 17 3.80 -1.79 8.44
N LEU A 18 5.04 -2.25 8.47
CA LEU A 18 6.05 -1.95 7.47
C LEU A 18 5.75 -2.75 6.20
N SER A 19 6.29 -2.31 5.06
CA SER A 19 6.14 -3.03 3.80
C SER A 19 6.79 -4.41 3.89
N GLY A 20 6.20 -5.38 3.17
CA GLY A 20 6.66 -6.77 3.15
C GLY A 20 6.24 -7.61 4.35
N LYS A 21 5.57 -7.03 5.37
CA LYS A 21 4.98 -7.85 6.44
C LYS A 21 3.78 -8.66 5.91
N PRO A 22 3.77 -9.99 6.08
CA PRO A 22 2.64 -10.81 5.70
C PRO A 22 1.43 -10.56 6.62
N GLY A 23 0.22 -10.73 6.08
CA GLY A 23 -1.03 -10.59 6.83
C GLY A 23 -2.24 -10.48 5.91
N SER A 24 -3.44 -10.32 6.49
CA SER A 24 -4.70 -10.17 5.74
C SER A 24 -4.73 -8.94 4.83
N VAL A 25 -3.97 -7.90 5.20
CA VAL A 25 -3.59 -6.79 4.35
C VAL A 25 -2.07 -6.76 4.31
N CYS A 26 -1.50 -7.12 3.16
CA CYS A 26 -0.06 -7.01 2.92
C CYS A 26 0.22 -5.64 2.31
N VAL A 27 1.04 -4.84 2.96
CA VAL A 27 1.57 -3.61 2.37
C VAL A 27 2.77 -3.98 1.54
N ALA A 28 2.71 -3.77 0.23
CA ALA A 28 3.78 -4.16 -0.68
C ALA A 28 4.92 -3.14 -0.67
N LEU A 29 4.60 -1.84 -0.72
CA LEU A 29 5.56 -0.74 -0.80
C LEU A 29 4.98 0.53 -0.19
N SER A 30 5.88 1.38 0.30
CA SER A 30 5.63 2.77 0.67
C SER A 30 6.53 3.69 -0.15
N PHE A 31 6.00 4.83 -0.60
CA PHE A 31 6.75 5.80 -1.41
C PHE A 31 6.20 7.19 -1.18
N ARG A 32 6.96 8.22 -1.56
CA ARG A 32 6.42 9.58 -1.67
C ARG A 32 5.96 9.81 -3.10
N ASP A 33 4.80 10.44 -3.29
CA ASP A 33 4.41 10.92 -4.62
C ASP A 33 5.22 12.15 -5.03
N ARG A 34 5.01 12.65 -6.26
CA ARG A 34 5.68 13.86 -6.75
C ARG A 34 5.35 15.12 -5.95
N GLN A 35 4.24 15.11 -5.21
CA GLN A 35 3.87 16.17 -4.30
C GLN A 35 4.45 15.91 -2.90
N GLY A 36 5.28 14.90 -2.68
CA GLY A 36 5.88 14.57 -1.38
C GLY A 36 4.91 13.94 -0.37
N GLY A 37 3.67 13.63 -0.76
CA GLY A 37 2.71 12.93 0.09
C GLY A 37 3.03 11.44 0.17
N PHE A 38 2.80 10.82 1.33
CA PHE A 38 3.05 9.38 1.49
C PHE A 38 1.97 8.56 0.79
N CYS A 39 2.37 7.58 0.00
CA CYS A 39 1.50 6.62 -0.63
C CYS A 39 1.96 5.20 -0.33
N ARG A 40 1.00 4.30 -0.14
CA ARG A 40 1.27 2.89 0.11
C ARG A 40 0.42 2.01 -0.80
N SER A 41 1.06 1.02 -1.40
CA SER A 41 0.41 -0.01 -2.20
C SER A 41 0.14 -1.26 -1.37
N PHE A 42 -0.96 -1.95 -1.62
CA PHE A 42 -1.38 -3.08 -0.80
C PHE A 42 -2.13 -4.14 -1.60
N SER A 43 -2.16 -5.34 -1.04
CA SER A 43 -3.01 -6.43 -1.46
C SER A 43 -3.75 -7.03 -0.26
N ALA A 44 -5.04 -7.23 -0.42
CA ALA A 44 -5.91 -7.93 0.52
C ALA A 44 -6.77 -8.97 -0.24
N ARG A 45 -7.53 -9.77 0.49
CA ARG A 45 -8.31 -10.91 -0.07
C ARG A 45 -9.19 -10.56 -1.28
N HIS A 46 -9.79 -9.37 -1.33
CA HIS A 46 -10.72 -9.01 -2.40
C HIS A 46 -10.35 -7.73 -3.14
N VAL A 47 -9.27 -7.07 -2.73
CA VAL A 47 -8.90 -5.77 -3.27
C VAL A 47 -7.40 -5.59 -3.18
N ALA A 48 -6.81 -5.10 -4.26
CA ALA A 48 -5.44 -4.61 -4.29
C ALA A 48 -5.45 -3.19 -4.84
N GLY A 49 -4.52 -2.36 -4.38
CA GLY A 49 -4.56 -0.96 -4.75
C GLY A 49 -3.47 -0.11 -4.13
N MET A 50 -3.69 1.20 -4.21
CA MET A 50 -2.82 2.24 -3.71
C MET A 50 -3.67 3.30 -3.01
N ALA A 51 -3.25 3.66 -1.80
CA ALA A 51 -3.82 4.78 -1.07
C ALA A 51 -2.72 5.77 -0.68
N CYS A 52 -3.06 7.06 -0.71
CA CYS A 52 -2.18 8.15 -0.30
C CYS A 52 -2.70 8.81 0.96
N ARG A 53 -1.77 9.29 1.79
CA ARG A 53 -2.06 10.01 3.01
C ARG A 53 -2.49 11.41 2.65
N ASP A 54 -3.60 11.82 3.25
CA ASP A 54 -4.10 13.18 3.24
C ASP A 54 -4.34 13.63 4.69
N ASN A 55 -4.69 14.89 4.89
CA ASN A 55 -4.90 15.52 6.21
C ASN A 55 -5.94 14.78 7.06
N GLY A 56 -6.93 14.12 6.44
CA GLY A 56 -7.98 13.35 7.10
C GLY A 56 -7.73 11.84 7.16
N GLY A 57 -6.58 11.35 6.73
CA GLY A 57 -6.23 9.92 6.73
C GLY A 57 -5.94 9.35 5.33
N TRP A 58 -5.98 8.02 5.22
CA TRP A 58 -5.64 7.33 3.97
C TRP A 58 -6.79 7.40 2.94
N GLN A 59 -6.46 7.81 1.72
CA GLN A 59 -7.40 7.97 0.60
C GLN A 59 -7.06 6.98 -0.51
N LEU A 60 -8.01 6.12 -0.88
CA LEU A 60 -7.84 5.18 -1.98
C LEU A 60 -7.78 5.96 -3.30
N ARG A 61 -6.64 5.86 -3.98
CA ARG A 61 -6.39 6.51 -5.27
C ARG A 61 -6.64 5.54 -6.41
N TYR A 62 -6.22 4.29 -6.22
CA TYR A 62 -6.45 3.21 -7.14
C TYR A 62 -6.86 1.96 -6.36
N GLY A 63 -7.87 1.26 -6.84
CA GLY A 63 -8.29 -0.02 -6.29
C GLY A 63 -8.86 -0.87 -7.40
N ALA A 64 -8.37 -2.10 -7.51
CA ALA A 64 -8.90 -3.12 -8.39
C ALA A 64 -9.32 -4.33 -7.55
N PRO A 65 -10.31 -5.12 -8.01
CA PRO A 65 -10.59 -6.42 -7.44
C PRO A 65 -9.30 -7.23 -7.31
N GLY A 66 -8.98 -7.64 -6.08
CA GLY A 66 -7.82 -8.47 -5.81
C GLY A 66 -8.09 -9.88 -6.29
N THR A 67 -7.20 -10.42 -7.13
CA THR A 67 -7.27 -11.83 -7.56
C THR A 67 -6.74 -12.72 -6.44
N ALA A 68 -7.42 -12.81 -5.30
CA ALA A 68 -7.09 -13.87 -4.33
C ALA A 68 -7.57 -15.21 -4.89
N ARG A 69 -6.75 -15.84 -5.73
CA ARG A 69 -6.82 -17.29 -5.94
C ARG A 69 -6.25 -17.96 -4.69
N HIS A 70 -7.15 -18.32 -3.78
CA HIS A 70 -6.84 -19.21 -2.67
C HIS A 70 -6.49 -20.59 -3.24
N SER A 71 -5.26 -21.07 -2.95
CA SER A 71 -4.83 -22.48 -2.79
C SER A 71 -3.44 -22.71 -3.43
N GLY A 72 -2.40 -22.75 -2.60
CA GLY A 72 -1.16 -23.51 -2.86
C GLY A 72 -0.24 -23.10 -4.02
N GLN A 73 -0.64 -22.18 -4.89
CA GLN A 73 0.21 -21.72 -5.99
C GLN A 73 0.84 -20.38 -5.59
N ARG A 74 2.09 -20.41 -5.08
CA ARG A 74 3.00 -19.28 -5.25
C ARG A 74 3.08 -19.02 -6.74
N SER A 75 2.22 -18.15 -7.24
CA SER A 75 2.27 -17.73 -8.63
C SER A 75 3.42 -16.74 -8.70
N ALA A 76 4.63 -17.26 -8.97
CA ALA A 76 5.79 -16.44 -9.30
C ALA A 76 5.50 -15.44 -10.44
N GLY A 77 4.43 -15.67 -11.23
CA GLY A 77 3.89 -14.72 -12.20
C GLY A 77 2.92 -13.67 -11.64
N GLY A 78 2.01 -14.04 -10.71
CA GLY A 78 0.99 -13.11 -10.19
C GLY A 78 1.55 -12.08 -9.22
N ASP A 79 2.48 -12.50 -8.35
CA ASP A 79 3.21 -11.58 -7.48
C ASP A 79 4.14 -10.69 -8.31
N ALA A 80 4.75 -11.22 -9.37
CA ALA A 80 5.60 -10.44 -10.27
C ALA A 80 4.79 -9.42 -11.10
N GLU A 81 3.59 -9.76 -11.56
CA GLU A 81 2.73 -8.89 -12.36
C GLU A 81 2.05 -7.82 -11.50
N ALA A 82 1.60 -8.17 -10.28
CA ALA A 82 1.17 -7.20 -9.28
C ALA A 82 2.32 -6.26 -8.87
N MET A 83 3.53 -6.79 -8.63
CA MET A 83 4.71 -5.96 -8.34
C MET A 83 5.16 -5.13 -9.54
N ARG A 84 5.00 -5.61 -10.79
CA ARG A 84 5.24 -4.82 -12.00
C ARG A 84 4.23 -3.69 -12.12
N PHE A 85 2.94 -3.98 -11.95
CA PHE A 85 1.89 -2.98 -11.95
C PHE A 85 2.14 -1.91 -10.87
N VAL A 86 2.45 -2.35 -9.65
CA VAL A 86 2.86 -1.47 -8.54
C VAL A 86 4.07 -0.61 -8.93
N ARG A 87 5.15 -1.19 -9.49
CA ARG A 87 6.31 -0.42 -9.98
C ARG A 87 5.95 0.58 -11.08
N THR A 88 4.98 0.28 -11.94
CA THR A 88 4.56 1.21 -13.01
C THR A 88 3.71 2.38 -12.52
N ILE A 89 3.06 2.26 -11.36
CA ILE A 89 2.28 3.34 -10.73
C ILE A 89 3.06 4.12 -9.66
N ILE A 90 4.25 3.66 -9.27
CA ILE A 90 5.14 4.40 -8.36
C ILE A 90 5.68 5.62 -9.08
N ALA A 91 5.36 6.80 -8.54
CA ALA A 91 5.91 8.07 -8.97
C ALA A 91 6.69 8.68 -7.79
N GLY A 92 7.90 8.21 -7.54
CA GLY A 92 8.83 8.76 -6.54
C GLY A 92 9.70 7.71 -5.86
N ASP A 93 10.52 8.16 -4.90
CA ASP A 93 11.43 7.28 -4.16
C ASP A 93 10.65 6.36 -3.22
N VAL A 94 10.91 5.07 -3.37
CA VAL A 94 10.40 4.04 -2.46
C VAL A 94 11.10 4.21 -1.12
N LEU A 95 10.33 4.23 -0.04
CA LEU A 95 10.86 4.22 1.31
C LEU A 95 11.46 2.84 1.57
N ASP A 96 12.70 2.84 2.06
CA ASP A 96 13.27 1.67 2.71
C ASP A 96 12.67 1.49 4.11
N ARG A 97 13.10 0.43 4.80
CA ARG A 97 12.60 0.10 6.13
C ARG A 97 12.78 1.26 7.13
N ALA A 98 13.94 1.91 7.14
CA ALA A 98 14.23 2.99 8.08
C ALA A 98 13.36 4.23 7.77
N GLY A 99 13.17 4.54 6.49
CA GLY A 99 12.27 5.60 6.04
C GLY A 99 10.81 5.36 6.44
N GLU A 100 10.34 4.11 6.38
CA GLU A 100 9.00 3.73 6.85
C GLU A 100 8.86 3.86 8.36
N GLU A 101 9.87 3.46 9.15
CA GLU A 101 9.86 3.59 10.61
C GLU A 101 9.77 5.08 11.02
N VAL A 102 10.60 5.94 10.42
CA VAL A 102 10.53 7.40 10.65
C VAL A 102 9.17 7.98 10.24
N ALA A 103 8.60 7.50 9.14
CA ALA A 103 7.28 7.96 8.71
C ALA A 103 6.17 7.51 9.69
N GLN A 104 6.26 6.31 10.27
CA GLN A 104 5.33 5.86 11.30
C GLN A 104 5.42 6.70 12.58
N GLU A 105 6.63 6.99 13.04
CA GLU A 105 6.88 7.85 14.21
C GLU A 105 6.28 9.26 14.01
N LYS A 106 6.41 9.80 12.79
CA LYS A 106 5.82 11.08 12.41
C LYS A 106 4.35 11.00 12.00
N HIS A 107 3.69 9.87 12.24
CA HIS A 107 2.28 9.64 11.89
C HIS A 107 1.95 9.93 10.42
N TRP A 108 2.90 9.67 9.53
CA TRP A 108 2.82 9.89 8.09
C TRP A 108 2.53 11.35 7.70
N THR A 109 2.99 12.30 8.50
CA THR A 109 2.93 13.74 8.18
C THR A 109 4.03 14.13 7.18
N ARG A 110 3.67 14.95 6.19
CA ARG A 110 4.53 15.35 5.05
C ARG A 110 5.78 16.11 5.50
#